data_AF-A0A960VDC0-F1
#
_entry.id   AF-A0A960VDC0-F1
#
_cell.length_a   1.000
_cell.length_b   1.000
_cell.length_c   1.000
_cell.angle_alpha   90.00
_cell.angle_beta   90.00
_cell.angle_gamma   90.00
#
_symmetry.space_group_name_H-M   'P 1'
#
loop_
_entity.id
_entity.type
_entity.pdbx_description
1 polymer ?
#
loop_
_entity_poly.entity_id
_entity_poly.type
_entity_poly.pdbx_seq_one_letter_code
_entity_poly.pdbx_strand_id
1 'polypeptide(L)'
;MLFRKENYRVITSGFLHGDIWHLLFNMFALYLFGKDFELIHGIFLFLLIYFAAILAGSLSGLYNNKNNPDYRAIGASGGVSGIVFASILSTYPSTITIFSPFPISMPDWVFAYLYLGLSFFAMRRINNGIGHDAHLGGAISGIIIISIFKLEDVLLRPYFLGGIIIFIIVLNIIYIYEERNGLIDTEKAWKNYKKSRMVKQKQETELDMDYLLDKVSKHGIESLSNKEKKRLEEISKNI
;
A
#
# COMPACT_ATOMS: atom_id res chain seq x y z
N MET A 1 0.47 13.48 9.40
CA MET A 1 -0.59 13.53 8.39
C MET A 1 -1.82 14.36 8.79
N LEU A 2 -2.32 14.30 10.03
CA LEU A 2 -3.41 15.19 10.49
C LEU A 2 -3.00 16.67 10.70
N PHE A 3 -1.70 16.95 10.82
CA PHE A 3 -1.19 18.30 11.10
C PHE A 3 -1.20 19.28 9.92
N ARG A 4 -1.57 18.86 8.69
CA ARG A 4 -1.47 19.75 7.49
C ARG A 4 -2.68 19.79 6.54
N LYS A 5 -3.86 19.23 6.89
CA LYS A 5 -5.08 19.30 6.03
C LYS A 5 -4.85 18.91 4.55
N GLU A 6 -3.93 17.99 4.25
CA GLU A 6 -3.61 17.58 2.88
C GLU A 6 -4.47 16.38 2.43
N ASN A 7 -5.80 16.53 2.45
CA ASN A 7 -6.74 15.45 2.09
C ASN A 7 -6.52 14.93 0.66
N TYR A 8 -6.01 15.78 -0.24
CA TYR A 8 -5.65 15.40 -1.61
C TYR A 8 -4.58 14.31 -1.65
N ARG A 9 -3.72 14.19 -0.62
CA ARG A 9 -2.66 13.16 -0.57
C ARG A 9 -3.19 11.75 -0.38
N VAL A 10 -4.37 11.58 0.22
CA VAL A 10 -5.05 10.27 0.34
C VAL A 10 -5.47 9.76 -1.05
N ILE A 11 -5.84 10.68 -1.94
CA ILE A 11 -6.25 10.36 -3.31
C ILE A 11 -5.00 10.22 -4.22
N THR A 12 -4.05 11.16 -4.15
CA THR A 12 -2.86 11.13 -5.02
C THR A 12 -1.90 10.01 -4.67
N SER A 13 -1.97 9.45 -3.45
CA SER A 13 -1.19 8.27 -3.11
C SER A 13 -1.73 6.98 -3.73
N GLY A 14 -2.93 6.99 -4.30
CA GLY A 14 -3.40 5.97 -5.24
C GLY A 14 -2.60 5.93 -6.54
N PHE A 15 -1.77 6.94 -6.82
CA PHE A 15 -0.97 7.04 -8.06
C PHE A 15 0.55 7.01 -7.82
N LEU A 16 0.99 7.06 -6.56
CA LEU A 16 2.40 6.93 -6.18
C LEU A 16 2.79 5.45 -6.08
N HIS A 17 3.41 4.93 -7.13
CA HIS A 17 3.95 3.57 -7.13
C HIS A 17 5.34 3.58 -6.49
N GLY A 18 5.47 2.94 -5.33
CA GLY A 18 6.72 2.88 -4.57
C GLY A 18 7.83 2.07 -5.25
N ASP A 19 7.49 1.20 -6.19
CA ASP A 19 8.40 0.42 -7.04
C ASP A 19 7.66 -0.02 -8.33
N ILE A 20 8.37 -0.17 -9.45
CA ILE A 20 7.82 -0.68 -10.71
C ILE A 20 7.23 -2.08 -10.54
N TRP A 21 7.85 -2.93 -9.71
CA TRP A 21 7.34 -4.27 -9.44
C TRP A 21 6.01 -4.23 -8.69
N HIS A 22 5.86 -3.31 -7.73
CA HIS A 22 4.59 -3.14 -7.02
C HIS A 22 3.45 -2.70 -7.95
N LEU A 23 3.73 -1.79 -8.90
CA LEU A 23 2.77 -1.42 -9.94
C LEU A 23 2.40 -2.64 -10.80
N LEU A 24 3.40 -3.37 -11.28
CA LEU A 24 3.19 -4.55 -12.13
C LEU A 24 2.34 -5.60 -11.42
N PHE A 25 2.62 -5.92 -10.16
CA PHE A 25 1.82 -6.87 -9.37
C PHE A 25 0.38 -6.40 -9.18
N ASN A 26 0.16 -5.12 -8.90
CA ASN A 26 -1.19 -4.56 -8.75
C ASN A 26 -1.99 -4.61 -10.05
N MET A 27 -1.38 -4.20 -11.17
CA MET A 27 -2.03 -4.24 -12.48
C MET A 27 -2.28 -5.68 -12.93
N PHE A 28 -1.35 -6.60 -12.64
CA PHE A 28 -1.51 -8.01 -12.92
C PHE A 28 -2.67 -8.62 -12.12
N ALA A 29 -2.78 -8.31 -10.83
CA ALA A 29 -3.93 -8.74 -10.03
C ALA A 29 -5.25 -8.13 -10.54
N LEU A 30 -5.30 -6.85 -10.89
CA LEU A 30 -6.51 -6.26 -11.50
C LEU A 30 -6.85 -6.89 -12.84
N TYR A 31 -5.86 -7.24 -13.67
CA TYR A 31 -6.08 -7.93 -14.92
C TYR A 31 -6.72 -9.31 -14.71
N LEU A 32 -6.24 -10.07 -13.73
CA LEU A 32 -6.74 -11.43 -13.44
C LEU A 32 -8.15 -11.43 -12.83
N PHE A 33 -8.47 -10.47 -11.97
CA PHE A 33 -9.73 -10.51 -11.20
C PHE A 33 -10.70 -9.39 -11.57
N GLY A 34 -10.18 -8.21 -11.86
CA GLY A 34 -10.99 -7.01 -12.04
C GLY A 34 -11.89 -7.07 -13.26
N LYS A 35 -11.39 -7.61 -14.38
CA LYS A 35 -12.17 -7.74 -15.62
C LYS A 35 -13.39 -8.65 -15.42
N ASP A 36 -13.18 -9.84 -14.88
CA ASP A 36 -14.27 -10.80 -14.68
C ASP A 36 -15.24 -10.30 -13.61
N PHE A 37 -14.73 -9.66 -12.54
CA PHE A 37 -15.58 -9.01 -11.55
C PHE A 37 -16.47 -7.93 -12.15
N GLU A 38 -15.92 -7.03 -12.97
CA GLU A 38 -16.67 -5.98 -13.64
C GLU A 38 -17.71 -6.55 -14.59
N LEU A 39 -17.39 -7.60 -15.33
CA LEU A 39 -18.33 -8.26 -16.24
C LEU A 39 -19.50 -8.91 -15.49
N ILE A 40 -19.26 -9.52 -14.32
CA ILE A 40 -20.28 -10.23 -13.55
C ILE A 40 -21.13 -9.26 -12.71
N HIS A 41 -20.52 -8.26 -12.09
CA HIS A 41 -21.17 -7.41 -11.10
C HIS A 41 -21.38 -5.96 -11.54
N GLY A 42 -20.82 -5.58 -12.68
CA GLY A 42 -20.91 -4.23 -13.24
C GLY A 42 -19.89 -3.24 -12.67
N ILE A 43 -19.64 -2.19 -13.46
CA ILE A 43 -18.67 -1.14 -13.14
C ILE A 43 -18.99 -0.38 -11.85
N PHE A 44 -20.28 -0.21 -11.50
CA PHE A 44 -20.65 0.54 -10.31
C PHE A 44 -20.18 -0.15 -9.02
N LEU A 45 -20.40 -1.47 -8.90
CA LEU A 45 -19.95 -2.21 -7.72
C LEU A 45 -18.42 -2.33 -7.69
N PHE A 46 -17.79 -2.50 -8.86
CA PHE A 46 -16.33 -2.46 -9.00
C PHE A 46 -15.76 -1.15 -8.44
N LEU A 47 -16.24 0.01 -8.90
CA LEU A 47 -15.74 1.31 -8.45
C LEU A 47 -16.03 1.56 -6.96
N LEU A 48 -17.21 1.17 -6.49
CA LEU A 48 -17.57 1.28 -5.07
C LEU A 48 -16.57 0.52 -4.19
N ILE A 49 -16.32 -0.75 -4.51
CA ILE A 49 -15.37 -1.59 -3.76
C ILE A 49 -13.97 -1.02 -3.86
N TYR A 50 -13.52 -0.69 -5.06
CA TYR A 50 -12.17 -0.20 -5.29
C TYR A 50 -11.87 1.08 -4.48
N PHE A 51 -12.74 2.10 -4.56
CA PHE A 51 -12.53 3.35 -3.83
C PHE A 51 -12.75 3.22 -2.33
N ALA A 52 -13.73 2.43 -1.88
CA ALA A 52 -13.93 2.18 -0.45
C ALA A 52 -12.72 1.43 0.14
N ALA A 53 -12.15 0.48 -0.58
CA ALA A 53 -10.97 -0.26 -0.16
C ALA A 53 -9.70 0.60 -0.15
N ILE A 54 -9.54 1.55 -1.08
CA ILE A 54 -8.49 2.58 -1.00
C ILE A 54 -8.64 3.40 0.29
N LEU A 55 -9.86 3.85 0.60
CA LEU A 55 -10.13 4.67 1.77
C LEU A 55 -9.88 3.89 3.06
N ALA A 56 -10.43 2.68 3.18
CA ALA A 56 -10.28 1.81 4.34
C ALA A 56 -8.81 1.43 4.57
N GLY A 57 -8.09 1.06 3.51
CA GLY A 57 -6.65 0.78 3.59
C GLY A 57 -5.85 2.00 4.05
N SER A 58 -6.16 3.17 3.50
CA SER A 58 -5.49 4.42 3.88
C SER A 58 -5.75 4.78 5.35
N LEU A 59 -6.99 4.63 5.82
CA LEU A 59 -7.37 4.91 7.21
C LEU A 59 -6.71 3.93 8.19
N SER A 60 -6.70 2.64 7.86
CA SER A 60 -6.04 1.61 8.69
C SER A 60 -4.56 1.90 8.85
N GLY A 61 -3.89 2.21 7.74
CA GLY A 61 -2.48 2.56 7.76
C GLY A 61 -2.18 3.87 8.50
N LEU A 62 -3.01 4.90 8.36
CA LEU A 62 -2.91 6.14 9.12
C LEU A 62 -3.06 5.93 10.64
N TYR A 63 -4.00 5.08 11.05
CA TYR A 63 -4.24 4.79 12.46
C TYR A 63 -3.06 4.06 13.10
N ASN A 64 -2.53 3.04 12.44
CA ASN A 64 -1.41 2.23 12.94
C ASN A 64 -0.08 2.99 12.89
N ASN A 65 0.08 3.93 11.96
CA ASN A 65 1.29 4.72 11.79
C ASN A 65 1.15 6.18 12.24
N LYS A 66 0.20 6.48 13.13
CA LYS A 66 -0.07 7.85 13.61
C LYS A 66 1.15 8.58 14.17
N ASN A 67 2.10 7.83 14.73
CA ASN A 67 3.34 8.35 15.33
C ASN A 67 4.54 8.33 14.36
N ASN A 68 4.35 7.88 13.12
CA ASN A 68 5.39 7.82 12.10
C ASN A 68 5.22 8.99 11.11
N PRO A 69 6.03 10.07 11.22
CA PRO A 69 5.91 11.23 10.35
C PRO A 69 6.27 10.96 8.88
N ASP A 70 6.93 9.83 8.57
CA ASP A 70 7.29 9.43 7.21
C ASP A 70 6.26 8.52 6.54
N TYR A 71 5.22 8.14 7.28
CA TYR A 71 4.20 7.27 6.73
C TYR A 71 3.54 7.93 5.51
N ARG A 72 3.61 7.23 4.38
CA ARG A 72 2.91 7.58 3.15
C ARG A 72 1.93 6.46 2.88
N ALA A 73 0.64 6.68 3.16
CA ALA A 73 -0.40 5.75 2.74
C ALA A 73 -0.27 5.53 1.23
N ILE A 74 0.05 4.34 0.73
CA ILE A 74 -0.03 4.01 -0.70
C ILE A 74 -1.40 3.36 -0.90
N GLY A 75 -2.33 4.11 -1.48
CA GLY A 75 -3.76 3.75 -1.44
C GLY A 75 -4.16 2.69 -2.47
N ALA A 76 -3.51 2.67 -3.64
CA ALA A 76 -3.96 1.91 -4.82
C ALA A 76 -4.08 0.41 -4.57
N SER A 77 -3.12 -0.15 -3.84
CA SER A 77 -3.06 -1.58 -3.54
C SER A 77 -4.14 -2.02 -2.55
N GLY A 78 -4.63 -1.13 -1.68
CA GLY A 78 -5.84 -1.37 -0.90
C GLY A 78 -7.05 -1.61 -1.80
N GLY A 79 -7.20 -0.80 -2.84
CA GLY A 79 -8.23 -0.97 -3.89
C GLY A 79 -8.13 -2.30 -4.62
N VAL A 80 -6.92 -2.67 -5.06
CA VAL A 80 -6.67 -3.96 -5.72
C VAL A 80 -6.99 -5.14 -4.79
N SER A 81 -6.53 -5.08 -3.55
CA SER A 81 -6.83 -6.10 -2.53
C SER A 81 -8.34 -6.27 -2.35
N GLY A 82 -9.08 -5.16 -2.25
CA GLY A 82 -10.55 -5.19 -2.17
C GLY A 82 -11.20 -5.92 -3.35
N ILE A 83 -10.76 -5.66 -4.58
CA ILE A 83 -11.28 -6.31 -5.79
C ILE A 83 -10.93 -7.80 -5.83
N VAL A 84 -9.69 -8.17 -5.50
CA VAL A 84 -9.24 -9.58 -5.50
C VAL A 84 -10.11 -10.39 -4.53
N PHE A 85 -10.25 -9.95 -3.28
CA PHE A 85 -11.03 -10.68 -2.29
C PHE A 85 -12.52 -10.68 -2.60
N ALA A 86 -13.07 -9.57 -3.09
CA ALA A 86 -14.46 -9.51 -3.54
C ALA A 86 -14.71 -10.52 -4.66
N SER A 87 -13.86 -10.54 -5.68
CA SER A 87 -13.99 -11.42 -6.85
C SER A 87 -13.91 -12.90 -6.53
N ILE A 88 -13.06 -13.29 -5.58
CA ILE A 88 -12.96 -14.71 -5.21
C ILE A 88 -14.17 -15.13 -4.38
N LEU A 89 -14.67 -14.26 -3.50
CA LEU A 89 -15.84 -14.57 -2.68
C LEU A 89 -17.15 -14.58 -3.45
N SER A 90 -17.27 -13.81 -4.53
CA SER A 90 -18.53 -13.69 -5.29
C SER A 90 -18.60 -14.55 -6.55
N THR A 91 -17.66 -15.46 -6.76
CA THR A 91 -17.65 -16.37 -7.92
C THR A 91 -17.59 -17.82 -7.47
N TYR A 92 -17.91 -18.77 -8.36
CA TYR A 92 -17.66 -20.20 -8.09
C TYR A 92 -16.16 -20.53 -8.17
N PRO A 93 -15.66 -21.52 -7.40
CA PRO A 93 -14.26 -21.93 -7.42
C PRO A 93 -13.75 -22.09 -8.83
N SER A 94 -12.81 -21.23 -9.18
CA SER A 94 -12.23 -21.14 -10.50
C SER A 94 -10.74 -21.41 -10.46
N THR A 95 -10.22 -21.85 -11.60
CA THR A 95 -8.77 -21.95 -11.81
C THR A 95 -8.31 -20.68 -12.49
N ILE A 96 -7.31 -20.04 -11.91
CA ILE A 96 -6.59 -18.92 -12.50
C ILE A 96 -5.41 -19.48 -13.26
N THR A 97 -5.29 -19.12 -14.54
CA THR A 97 -4.15 -19.47 -15.37
C THR A 97 -3.30 -18.22 -15.62
N ILE A 98 -2.07 -18.25 -15.12
CA ILE A 98 -1.04 -17.23 -15.37
C ILE A 98 -0.28 -17.64 -16.63
N PHE A 99 -0.22 -16.77 -17.64
CA PHE A 99 0.46 -17.06 -18.90
C PHE A 99 1.93 -16.59 -18.95
N SER A 100 2.75 -17.47 -19.56
CA SER A 100 4.09 -17.29 -20.16
C SER A 100 5.33 -17.20 -19.25
N PRO A 101 6.42 -17.96 -19.54
CA PRO A 101 6.56 -19.00 -20.58
C PRO A 101 6.00 -20.38 -20.16
N PHE A 102 5.64 -20.55 -18.89
CA PHE A 102 5.04 -21.78 -18.37
C PHE A 102 3.65 -21.45 -17.82
N PRO A 103 2.56 -22.01 -18.37
CA PRO A 103 1.23 -21.76 -17.85
C PRO A 103 1.13 -22.34 -16.44
N ILE A 104 1.09 -21.48 -15.43
CA ILE A 104 0.87 -21.87 -14.04
C ILE A 104 -0.62 -21.69 -13.78
N SER A 105 -1.30 -22.81 -13.61
CA SER A 105 -2.70 -22.81 -13.20
C SER A 105 -2.79 -23.11 -11.71
N MET A 106 -3.54 -22.29 -10.98
CA MET A 106 -3.80 -22.50 -9.56
C MET A 106 -5.25 -22.16 -9.24
N PRO A 107 -5.85 -22.80 -8.23
CA PRO A 107 -7.13 -22.36 -7.72
C PRO A 107 -7.09 -20.88 -7.28
N ASP A 108 -8.19 -20.16 -7.52
CA ASP A 108 -8.32 -18.75 -7.15
C ASP A 108 -7.99 -18.45 -5.67
N TRP A 109 -8.45 -19.31 -4.77
CA TRP A 109 -8.16 -19.19 -3.34
C TRP A 109 -6.66 -19.33 -3.02
N VAL A 110 -5.91 -20.13 -3.78
CA VAL A 110 -4.45 -20.23 -3.62
C VAL A 110 -3.81 -18.89 -3.96
N PHE A 111 -4.25 -18.26 -5.05
CA PHE A 111 -3.80 -16.92 -5.41
C PHE A 111 -4.10 -15.92 -4.28
N ALA A 112 -5.28 -15.99 -3.65
CA ALA A 112 -5.62 -15.09 -2.53
C ALA A 112 -4.62 -15.20 -1.37
N TYR A 113 -4.31 -16.42 -0.93
CA TYR A 113 -3.37 -16.65 0.16
C TYR A 113 -1.94 -16.27 -0.23
N LEU A 114 -1.52 -16.54 -1.47
CA LEU A 114 -0.23 -16.11 -1.99
C LEU A 114 -0.16 -14.58 -2.06
N TYR A 115 -1.19 -13.91 -2.56
CA TYR A 115 -1.26 -12.46 -2.64
C TYR A 115 -1.18 -11.84 -1.23
N LEU A 116 -1.95 -12.36 -0.27
CA LEU A 116 -1.96 -11.90 1.11
C LEU A 116 -0.63 -12.19 1.82
N GLY A 117 -0.07 -13.39 1.64
CA GLY A 117 1.20 -13.80 2.23
C GLY A 117 2.41 -13.07 1.65
N LEU A 118 2.51 -12.97 0.31
CA LEU A 118 3.56 -12.19 -0.36
C LEU A 118 3.47 -10.72 0.02
N SER A 119 2.26 -10.17 0.10
CA SER A 119 2.04 -8.83 0.64
C SER A 119 2.62 -8.74 2.07
N PHE A 120 2.22 -9.66 2.97
CA PHE A 120 2.71 -9.71 4.34
C PHE A 120 4.25 -9.73 4.43
N PHE A 121 4.91 -10.59 3.66
CA PHE A 121 6.37 -10.77 3.71
C PHE A 121 7.17 -9.70 2.95
N ALA A 122 6.73 -9.28 1.76
CA ALA A 122 7.42 -8.24 0.97
C ALA A 122 7.46 -6.92 1.75
N MET A 123 6.38 -6.62 2.47
CA MET A 123 6.24 -5.40 3.28
C MET A 123 6.99 -5.48 4.62
N ARG A 124 7.48 -6.67 5.03
CA ARG A 124 8.43 -6.85 6.14
C ARG A 124 9.88 -6.54 5.75
N ARG A 125 10.27 -6.80 4.49
CA ARG A 125 11.63 -6.50 4.00
C ARG A 125 11.84 -5.02 3.70
N ILE A 126 10.78 -4.34 3.24
CA ILE A 126 10.77 -2.90 3.04
C ILE A 126 10.39 -2.26 4.37
N ASN A 127 11.41 -1.89 5.14
CA ASN A 127 11.40 -1.33 6.50
C ASN A 127 10.69 0.05 6.63
N ASN A 128 9.65 0.30 5.83
CA ASN A 128 8.99 1.59 5.69
C ASN A 128 7.64 1.69 6.41
N GLY A 129 7.14 0.62 7.07
CA GLY A 129 5.88 0.67 7.83
C GLY A 129 4.62 0.95 7.00
N ILE A 130 4.70 0.90 5.67
CA ILE A 130 3.68 1.45 4.76
C ILE A 130 2.61 0.44 4.33
N GLY A 131 2.81 -0.86 4.53
CA GLY A 131 2.16 -1.85 3.67
C GLY A 131 1.06 -2.71 4.28
N HIS A 132 1.30 -3.30 5.45
CA HIS A 132 0.43 -4.38 5.98
C HIS A 132 -1.02 -3.93 6.16
N ASP A 133 -1.19 -2.76 6.77
CA ASP A 133 -2.48 -2.21 7.16
C ASP A 133 -3.32 -1.80 5.95
N ALA A 134 -2.69 -1.34 4.88
CA ALA A 134 -3.39 -0.87 3.69
C ALA A 134 -4.02 -2.03 2.90
N HIS A 135 -3.29 -3.13 2.72
CA HIS A 135 -3.82 -4.31 2.01
C HIS A 135 -4.88 -5.03 2.84
N LEU A 136 -4.67 -5.12 4.17
CA LEU A 136 -5.62 -5.74 5.08
C LEU A 136 -6.91 -4.91 5.17
N GLY A 137 -6.81 -3.59 5.36
CA GLY A 137 -7.96 -2.69 5.36
C GLY A 137 -8.73 -2.72 4.05
N GLY A 138 -8.02 -2.78 2.92
CA GLY A 138 -8.62 -2.94 1.59
C GLY A 138 -9.35 -4.28 1.42
N ALA A 139 -8.71 -5.40 1.79
CA ALA A 139 -9.32 -6.73 1.74
C ALA A 139 -10.59 -6.78 2.59
N ILE A 140 -10.53 -6.33 3.85
CA ILE A 140 -11.68 -6.31 4.75
C ILE A 140 -12.82 -5.49 4.17
N SER A 141 -12.55 -4.30 3.63
CA SER A 141 -13.58 -3.48 2.99
C SER A 141 -14.22 -4.19 1.79
N GLY A 142 -13.42 -4.84 0.95
CA GLY A 142 -13.92 -5.62 -0.19
C GLY A 142 -14.82 -6.77 0.24
N ILE A 143 -14.39 -7.55 1.24
CA ILE A 143 -15.15 -8.66 1.84
C ILE A 143 -16.48 -8.16 2.40
N ILE A 144 -16.48 -7.05 3.16
CA ILE A 144 -17.70 -6.50 3.76
C ILE A 144 -18.67 -6.04 2.67
N ILE A 145 -18.22 -5.23 1.72
CA ILE A 145 -19.09 -4.68 0.68
C ILE A 145 -19.64 -5.80 -0.18
N ILE A 146 -18.83 -6.76 -0.63
CA ILE A 146 -19.35 -7.86 -1.43
C ILE A 146 -20.34 -8.72 -0.65
N SER A 147 -20.12 -8.93 0.65
CA SER A 147 -21.06 -9.66 1.51
C SER A 147 -22.40 -8.94 1.67
N ILE A 148 -22.42 -7.61 1.64
CA ILE A 148 -23.65 -6.81 1.68
C ILE A 148 -24.45 -6.96 0.38
N PHE A 149 -23.78 -6.90 -0.77
CA PHE A 149 -24.45 -6.86 -2.09
C PHE A 149 -24.69 -8.25 -2.71
N LYS A 150 -23.90 -9.25 -2.32
CA LYS A 150 -23.83 -10.59 -2.93
C LYS A 150 -23.72 -11.70 -1.87
N LEU A 151 -24.49 -11.58 -0.79
CA LEU A 151 -24.44 -12.51 0.34
C LEU A 151 -24.59 -13.97 -0.09
N GLU A 152 -25.52 -14.27 -1.00
CA GLU A 152 -25.77 -15.65 -1.47
C GLU A 152 -24.52 -16.25 -2.12
N ASP A 153 -23.84 -15.51 -3.00
CA ASP A 153 -22.59 -15.95 -3.64
C ASP A 153 -21.47 -16.17 -2.61
N VAL A 154 -21.35 -15.27 -1.63
CA VAL A 154 -20.36 -15.36 -0.55
C VAL A 154 -20.58 -16.59 0.32
N LEU A 155 -21.84 -16.92 0.63
CA LEU A 155 -22.20 -18.07 1.46
C LEU A 155 -21.91 -19.42 0.78
N LEU A 156 -21.64 -19.45 -0.53
CA LEU A 156 -21.15 -20.63 -1.23
C LEU A 156 -19.67 -20.93 -0.95
N ARG A 157 -18.94 -20.01 -0.29
CA ARG A 157 -17.52 -20.15 0.01
C ARG A 157 -17.15 -20.04 1.50
N PRO A 158 -17.83 -20.78 2.41
CA PRO A 158 -17.61 -20.63 3.85
C PRO A 158 -16.21 -21.06 4.29
N TYR A 159 -15.64 -22.11 3.67
CA TYR A 159 -14.29 -22.58 3.98
C TYR A 159 -13.20 -21.60 3.54
N PHE A 160 -13.41 -20.90 2.43
CA PHE A 160 -12.47 -19.89 1.98
C PHE A 160 -12.48 -18.69 2.95
N LEU A 161 -13.67 -18.21 3.33
CA LEU A 161 -13.80 -17.12 4.30
C LEU A 161 -13.19 -17.48 5.66
N GLY A 162 -13.51 -18.68 6.19
CA GLY A 162 -12.93 -19.18 7.42
C GLY A 162 -11.41 -19.36 7.33
N GLY A 163 -10.91 -19.86 6.19
CA GLY A 163 -9.50 -20.03 5.94
C GLY A 163 -8.72 -18.70 5.90
N ILE A 164 -9.29 -17.62 5.35
CA ILE A 164 -8.69 -16.27 5.39
C ILE A 164 -8.46 -15.83 6.82
N ILE A 165 -9.46 -15.99 7.69
CA ILE A 165 -9.40 -15.61 9.10
C ILE A 165 -8.28 -16.41 9.80
N ILE A 166 -8.25 -17.73 9.62
CA ILE A 166 -7.22 -18.60 10.19
C ILE A 166 -5.83 -18.19 9.69
N PHE A 167 -5.69 -17.93 8.39
CA PHE A 167 -4.41 -17.55 7.79
C PHE A 167 -3.88 -16.23 8.36
N ILE A 168 -4.75 -15.22 8.51
CA ILE A 168 -4.38 -13.95 9.15
C ILE A 168 -3.92 -14.18 10.60
N ILE A 169 -4.65 -15.00 11.37
CA ILE A 169 -4.28 -15.33 12.75
C ILE A 169 -2.91 -16.01 12.80
N VAL A 170 -2.66 -16.98 11.93
CA VAL A 170 -1.37 -17.69 11.84
C VAL A 170 -0.23 -16.73 11.49
N LEU A 171 -0.40 -15.85 10.51
CA LEU A 171 0.61 -14.85 10.17
C LEU A 171 0.93 -13.92 11.34
N ASN A 172 -0.08 -13.52 12.12
CA ASN A 172 0.10 -12.71 13.32
C ASN A 172 0.84 -13.48 14.43
N ILE A 173 0.52 -14.76 14.65
CA ILE A 173 1.22 -15.61 15.63
C ILE A 173 2.69 -15.76 15.24
N ILE A 174 2.98 -16.03 13.96
CA ILE A 174 4.36 -16.14 13.45
C ILE A 174 5.11 -14.83 13.70
N TYR A 175 4.51 -13.69 13.39
CA TYR A 175 5.11 -12.37 13.63
C TYR A 175 5.46 -12.16 15.11
N ILE A 176 4.53 -12.43 16.02
CA ILE A 176 4.74 -12.28 17.47
C ILE A 176 5.87 -13.22 17.95
N TYR A 177 5.90 -14.45 17.44
CA TYR A 177 6.94 -15.41 17.78
C TYR A 177 8.33 -14.95 17.32
N GLU A 178 8.45 -14.44 16.09
CA GLU A 178 9.71 -13.94 15.54
C GLU A 178 10.22 -12.70 16.27
N GLU A 179 9.32 -11.78 16.62
CA GLU A 179 9.64 -10.58 17.42
C GLU A 179 10.13 -10.97 18.82
N ARG A 180 9.42 -11.88 19.51
CA ARG A 180 9.79 -12.34 20.86
C ARG A 180 11.15 -13.03 20.91
N ASN A 181 11.52 -13.77 19.86
CA ASN A 181 12.79 -14.49 19.80
C ASN A 181 13.94 -13.65 19.22
N GLY A 182 13.72 -12.36 18.95
CA GLY A 182 14.75 -11.47 18.41
C GLY A 182 15.21 -11.83 17.00
N LEU A 183 14.44 -12.65 16.27
CA LEU A 183 14.68 -12.95 14.85
C LEU A 183 14.42 -11.71 13.98
N ILE A 184 13.57 -10.81 14.49
CA ILE A 184 13.32 -9.48 13.94
C ILE A 184 13.75 -8.46 15.01
N ASP A 185 14.89 -7.82 14.79
CA ASP A 185 15.34 -6.71 15.65
C ASP A 185 14.71 -5.40 15.15
N THR A 186 13.44 -5.19 15.51
CA THR A 186 12.65 -4.01 15.13
C THR A 186 13.30 -2.70 15.60
N GLU A 187 13.99 -2.74 16.74
CA GLU A 187 14.66 -1.56 17.31
C GLU A 187 15.89 -1.15 16.49
N LYS A 188 16.75 -2.10 16.13
CA LYS A 188 17.91 -1.85 15.27
C LYS A 188 17.50 -1.48 13.85
N ALA A 189 16.46 -2.14 13.32
CA ALA A 189 15.82 -1.80 12.06
C ALA A 189 15.35 -0.32 12.05
N TRP A 190 14.63 0.10 13.09
CA TRP A 190 14.15 1.47 13.23
C TRP A 190 15.29 2.49 13.39
N LYS A 191 16.32 2.17 14.19
CA LYS A 191 17.52 3.01 14.34
C LYS A 191 18.25 3.20 13.01
N ASN A 192 18.45 2.12 12.24
CA ASN A 192 19.10 2.17 10.93
C ASN A 192 18.28 2.96 9.90
N TYR A 193 16.95 2.76 9.90
CA TYR A 193 16.03 3.54 9.08
C TYR A 193 16.14 5.04 9.37
N LYS A 194 16.04 5.43 10.65
CA LYS A 194 16.14 6.83 11.09
C LYS A 194 17.47 7.45 10.68
N LYS A 195 18.59 6.72 10.83
CA LYS A 195 19.92 7.17 10.42
C LYS A 195 19.99 7.39 8.90
N SER A 196 19.56 6.41 8.11
CA SER A 196 19.58 6.48 6.63
C SER A 196 18.74 7.66 6.11
N ARG A 197 17.60 7.90 6.76
CA ARG A 197 16.71 9.03 6.47
C ARG A 197 17.36 10.37 6.79
N MET A 198 17.99 10.52 7.96
CA MET A 198 18.68 11.77 8.31
C MET A 198 19.79 12.10 7.28
N VAL A 199 20.53 11.09 6.82
CA VAL A 199 21.53 11.25 5.76
C VAL A 199 20.89 11.71 4.44
N LYS A 200 19.81 11.04 4.01
CA LYS A 200 19.11 11.40 2.76
C LYS A 200 18.52 12.82 2.81
N GLN A 201 17.91 13.20 3.93
CA GLN A 201 17.34 14.53 4.11
C GLN A 201 18.44 15.60 4.11
N LYS A 202 19.59 15.32 4.71
CA LYS A 202 20.76 16.21 4.65
C LYS A 202 21.25 16.38 3.21
N GLN A 203 21.41 15.30 2.46
CA GLN A 203 21.80 15.35 1.05
C GLN A 203 20.79 16.10 0.17
N GLU A 204 19.48 15.87 0.34
CA GLU A 204 18.45 16.62 -0.38
C GLU A 204 18.50 18.11 -0.05
N THR A 205 18.77 18.47 1.21
CA THR A 205 18.91 19.87 1.65
C THR A 205 20.16 20.52 1.08
N GLU A 206 21.28 19.80 1.04
CA GLU A 206 22.54 20.27 0.43
C GLU A 206 22.37 20.50 -1.08
N LEU A 207 21.77 19.55 -1.81
CA LEU A 207 21.49 19.70 -3.25
C LEU A 207 20.55 20.88 -3.56
N ASP A 208 19.50 21.05 -2.76
CA ASP A 208 18.54 22.14 -2.90
C ASP A 208 19.21 23.49 -2.60
N MET A 209 20.09 23.54 -1.59
CA MET A 209 20.89 24.72 -1.29
C MET A 209 21.86 25.06 -2.41
N ASP A 210 22.61 24.07 -2.92
CA ASP A 210 23.56 24.26 -4.02
C ASP A 210 22.86 24.78 -5.28
N TYR A 211 21.67 24.24 -5.61
CA TYR A 211 20.84 24.72 -6.71
C TYR A 211 20.43 26.20 -6.52
N LEU A 212 19.95 26.56 -5.33
CA LEU A 212 19.52 27.93 -5.04
C LEU A 212 20.71 28.90 -5.07
N LEU A 213 21.86 28.50 -4.51
CA LEU A 213 23.08 29.32 -4.50
C LEU A 213 23.65 29.50 -5.91
N ASP A 214 23.66 28.46 -6.76
CA ASP A 214 24.10 28.56 -8.17
C ASP A 214 23.20 29.53 -8.97
N LYS A 215 21.89 29.47 -8.74
CA LYS A 215 20.92 30.37 -9.38
C LYS A 215 21.12 31.83 -8.94
N VAL A 216 21.34 32.06 -7.65
CA VAL A 216 21.67 33.39 -7.11
C VAL A 216 23.01 33.89 -7.65
N SER A 217 24.02 33.03 -7.75
CA SER A 217 25.34 33.38 -8.27
C SER A 217 25.29 33.80 -9.74
N LYS A 218 24.52 33.11 -10.59
CA LYS A 218 24.42 33.39 -12.03
C LYS A 218 23.48 34.55 -12.38
N HIS A 219 22.37 34.68 -11.66
CA HIS A 219 21.26 35.56 -12.06
C HIS A 219 20.85 36.58 -10.99
N GLY A 220 21.54 36.61 -9.85
CA GLY A 220 21.21 37.48 -8.72
C GLY A 220 20.01 36.98 -7.91
N ILE A 221 19.84 37.55 -6.71
CA ILE A 221 18.82 37.10 -5.74
C ILE A 221 17.37 37.35 -6.20
N GLU A 222 17.17 38.30 -7.11
CA GLU A 222 15.84 38.60 -7.67
C GLU A 222 15.35 37.54 -8.65
N SER A 223 16.23 36.64 -9.11
CA SER A 223 15.85 35.50 -9.94
C SER A 223 15.09 34.39 -9.18
N LEU A 224 15.09 34.45 -7.84
CA LEU A 224 14.37 33.51 -7.00
C LEU A 224 12.89 33.89 -6.89
N SER A 225 12.02 32.90 -7.09
CA SER A 225 10.60 33.02 -6.77
C SER A 225 10.38 33.20 -5.26
N ASN A 226 9.21 33.72 -4.87
CA ASN A 226 8.84 33.87 -3.45
C ASN A 226 8.87 32.53 -2.68
N LYS A 227 8.65 31.40 -3.36
CA LYS A 227 8.77 30.07 -2.76
C LYS A 227 10.23 29.67 -2.53
N GLU A 228 11.09 29.94 -3.51
CA GLU A 228 12.54 29.66 -3.42
C GLU A 228 13.23 30.54 -2.37
N LYS A 229 12.87 31.84 -2.28
CA LYS A 229 13.38 32.75 -1.24
C LYS A 229 13.04 32.23 0.17
N LYS A 230 11.78 31.86 0.42
CA LYS A 230 11.37 31.25 1.71
C LYS A 230 12.10 29.95 2.01
N ARG A 231 12.35 29.13 0.99
CA ARG A 231 13.02 27.84 1.14
C ARG A 231 14.51 28.02 1.46
N LEU A 232 15.18 28.97 0.81
CA LEU A 232 16.55 29.35 1.14
C LEU A 232 16.68 29.87 2.58
N GLU A 233 15.74 30.71 3.03
CA GLU A 233 15.68 31.18 4.43
C GLU A 233 15.46 30.04 5.43
N GLU A 234 14.60 29.07 5.12
CA GLU A 234 14.38 27.89 5.97
C GLU A 234 15.63 27.02 6.06
N ILE A 235 16.34 26.82 4.95
CA ILE A 235 17.59 26.04 4.94
C ILE A 235 18.68 26.78 5.72
N SER A 236 18.85 28.09 5.50
CA SER A 236 19.81 28.95 6.19
C SER A 236 19.64 28.97 7.71
N LYS A 237 18.40 28.85 8.22
CA LYS A 237 18.13 28.84 9.67
C LYS A 237 18.42 27.50 10.35
N ASN A 238 18.59 26.42 9.57
CA ASN A 238 18.71 25.05 10.05
C ASN A 238 20.12 24.45 9.86
N ILE A 239 21.08 25.26 9.44
CA ILE A 239 22.52 24.96 9.35
C ILE A 239 23.21 25.65 10.54
#